data_AF-A0A532CCH6-F1
#
_entry.id   AF-A0A532CCH6-F1
#
_cell.length_a   1.000
_cell.length_b   1.000
_cell.length_c   1.000
_cell.angle_alpha   90.00
_cell.angle_beta   90.00
_cell.angle_gamma   90.00
#
_symmetry.space_group_name_H-M   'P 1'
#
loop_
_entity.id
_entity.type
_entity.pdbx_description
1 polymer ?
#
loop_
_entity_poly.entity_id
_entity_poly.type
_entity_poly.pdbx_seq_one_letter_code
_entity_poly.pdbx_strand_id
1 'polypeptide(L)'
;MDDQPNDELIRDLYATFGLAYYQSECLHRGLCIALAYLGLPQADFLTSPRVEELLAQSFSLTLGEVAEKLEGILPAQWNTEIRKAVEIRNVLAHHFWFDRAHLMHNTNSIRLLIAELHSYANTFDKLDVQISEWSKVKEKQKHLGISDEALEDNLIKILAGEDKKPLPDKRTVRELEKKLRKKQRLIRVWEPALKDGRRSLIFELADGTLWQLSDVGLGQTHFKEVGQDWKEHQRIKPHLHADIVPRPKSSAPWDYEFMLANGVVLWVKPGRRKRSYAWGLRIPS
;
A
#
# COMPACT_ATOMS: atom_id res chain seq x y z
N MET A 1 46.84 17.57 -25.13
CA MET A 1 46.54 16.16 -24.84
C MET A 1 45.03 16.04 -24.89
N ASP A 2 44.52 15.13 -25.71
CA ASP A 2 43.08 14.85 -25.83
C ASP A 2 42.54 14.47 -24.45
N ASP A 3 41.89 15.41 -23.76
CA ASP A 3 41.10 15.15 -22.56
C ASP A 3 39.65 14.83 -22.95
N GLN A 4 39.50 14.14 -24.08
CA GLN A 4 38.22 13.63 -24.53
C GLN A 4 37.90 12.34 -23.76
N PRO A 5 36.70 12.24 -23.19
CA PRO A 5 36.30 11.07 -22.45
C PRO A 5 36.17 9.85 -23.37
N ASN A 6 36.63 8.70 -22.89
CA ASN A 6 36.44 7.44 -23.59
C ASN A 6 35.03 6.88 -23.36
N ASP A 7 34.63 5.92 -24.19
CA ASP A 7 33.31 5.30 -24.12
C ASP A 7 33.04 4.60 -22.79
N GLU A 8 34.07 4.04 -22.15
CA GLU A 8 33.95 3.40 -20.84
C GLU A 8 33.50 4.40 -19.76
N LEU A 9 34.13 5.58 -19.71
CA LEU A 9 33.80 6.60 -18.72
C LEU A 9 32.38 7.16 -18.93
N ILE A 10 31.94 7.29 -20.18
CA ILE A 10 30.58 7.70 -20.51
C ILE A 10 29.57 6.61 -20.08
N ARG A 11 29.89 5.34 -20.31
CA ARG A 11 29.06 4.22 -19.85
C ARG A 11 28.96 4.18 -18.33
N ASP A 12 30.05 4.41 -17.62
CA ASP A 12 30.08 4.50 -16.16
C ASP A 12 29.17 5.62 -15.66
N LEU A 13 29.18 6.79 -16.31
CA LEU A 13 28.27 7.88 -15.97
C LEU A 13 26.78 7.47 -16.07
N TYR A 14 26.39 6.82 -17.18
CA TYR A 14 25.02 6.35 -17.35
C TYR A 14 24.65 5.25 -16.35
N ALA A 15 25.57 4.33 -16.06
CA ALA A 15 25.37 3.27 -15.06
C ALA A 15 25.19 3.86 -13.66
N THR A 16 26.02 4.82 -13.26
CA THR A 16 25.91 5.48 -11.95
C THR A 16 24.65 6.35 -11.85
N PHE A 17 24.20 6.96 -12.94
CA PHE A 17 22.90 7.64 -12.98
C PHE A 17 21.76 6.64 -12.75
N GLY A 18 21.79 5.50 -13.44
CA GLY A 18 20.83 4.41 -13.26
C GLY A 18 20.80 3.89 -11.82
N LEU A 19 21.97 3.73 -11.19
CA LEU A 19 22.09 3.32 -9.79
C LEU A 19 21.47 4.36 -8.84
N ALA A 20 21.80 5.65 -9.01
CA ALA A 20 21.25 6.71 -8.17
C ALA A 20 19.72 6.80 -8.30
N TYR A 21 19.20 6.67 -9.53
CA TYR A 21 17.76 6.67 -9.76
C TYR A 21 17.09 5.41 -9.16
N TYR A 22 17.69 4.23 -9.34
CA TYR A 22 17.22 2.98 -8.76
C TYR A 22 17.12 3.06 -7.23
N GLN A 23 18.16 3.55 -6.56
CA GLN A 23 18.13 3.70 -5.10
C GLN A 23 17.10 4.74 -4.63
N SER A 24 16.84 5.79 -5.43
CA SER A 24 15.73 6.71 -5.13
C SER A 24 14.36 6.02 -5.16
N GLU A 25 14.17 5.06 -6.06
CA GLU A 25 12.96 4.23 -6.13
C GLU A 25 12.90 3.22 -4.99
N CYS A 26 14.04 2.64 -4.56
CA CYS A 26 14.12 1.80 -3.36
C CYS A 26 13.63 2.58 -2.13
N LEU A 27 14.18 3.77 -1.88
CA LEU A 27 13.74 4.63 -0.79
C LEU A 27 12.24 4.96 -0.90
N HIS A 28 11.75 5.29 -2.09
CA HIS A 28 10.32 5.57 -2.30
C HIS A 28 9.45 4.37 -1.90
N ARG A 29 9.82 3.16 -2.32
CA ARG A 29 9.11 1.93 -1.96
C ARG A 29 9.22 1.64 -0.47
N GLY A 30 10.40 1.81 0.14
CA GLY A 30 10.63 1.66 1.57
C GLY A 30 9.71 2.59 2.40
N LEU A 31 9.64 3.86 2.04
CA LEU A 31 8.73 4.84 2.65
C LEU A 31 7.26 4.44 2.49
N CYS A 32 6.85 3.98 1.31
CA CYS A 32 5.47 3.53 1.08
C CYS A 32 5.11 2.31 1.94
N ILE A 33 6.03 1.35 2.08
CA ILE A 33 5.87 0.18 2.94
C ILE A 33 5.77 0.62 4.41
N ALA A 34 6.66 1.52 4.86
CA ALA A 34 6.63 2.06 6.21
C ALA A 34 5.29 2.76 6.51
N LEU A 35 4.81 3.62 5.59
CA LEU A 35 3.52 4.29 5.72
C LEU A 35 2.36 3.28 5.83
N ALA A 36 2.34 2.25 4.98
CA ALA A 36 1.32 1.22 5.04
C ALA A 36 1.37 0.45 6.37
N TYR A 37 2.55 0.01 6.80
CA TYR A 37 2.71 -0.74 8.05
C TYR A 37 2.29 0.07 9.26
N LEU A 38 2.74 1.32 9.38
CA LEU A 38 2.41 2.18 10.51
C LEU A 38 0.92 2.55 10.55
N GLY A 39 0.25 2.59 9.38
CA GLY A 39 -1.19 2.83 9.26
C GLY A 39 -2.07 1.59 9.52
N LEU A 40 -1.51 0.38 9.56
CA LEU A 40 -2.28 -0.83 9.84
C LEU A 40 -2.75 -0.90 11.30
N PRO A 41 -3.93 -1.48 11.58
CA PRO A 41 -4.37 -1.74 12.95
C PRO A 41 -3.50 -2.80 13.63
N GLN A 42 -3.82 -3.15 14.89
CA GLN A 42 -3.21 -4.30 15.55
C GLN A 42 -3.52 -5.60 14.80
N ALA A 43 -2.64 -6.60 14.91
CA ALA A 43 -2.74 -7.83 14.15
C ALA A 43 -3.99 -8.66 14.40
N ASP A 44 -4.66 -8.45 15.52
CA ASP A 44 -5.93 -9.08 15.84
C ASP A 44 -7.10 -8.56 14.97
N PHE A 45 -6.92 -7.43 14.28
CA PHE A 45 -7.94 -6.78 13.45
C PHE A 45 -7.62 -6.76 11.96
N LEU A 46 -6.47 -7.31 11.55
CA LEU A 46 -6.04 -7.31 10.16
C LEU A 46 -6.90 -8.20 9.28
N THR A 47 -7.23 -7.69 8.10
CA THR A 47 -7.75 -8.49 6.99
C THR A 47 -6.84 -8.30 5.78
N SER A 48 -6.70 -9.33 4.95
CA SER A 48 -5.90 -9.24 3.72
C SER A 48 -6.31 -8.05 2.83
N PRO A 49 -7.61 -7.76 2.61
CA PRO A 49 -8.03 -6.56 1.89
C PRO A 49 -7.48 -5.26 2.46
N ARG A 50 -7.40 -5.14 3.79
CA ARG A 50 -6.97 -3.91 4.42
C ARG A 50 -5.49 -3.67 4.21
N VAL A 51 -4.70 -4.75 4.25
CA VAL A 51 -3.27 -4.71 3.95
C VAL A 51 -3.04 -4.34 2.49
N GLU A 52 -3.70 -5.02 1.57
CA GLU A 52 -3.60 -4.75 0.14
C GLU A 52 -4.06 -3.32 -0.22
N GLU A 53 -5.16 -2.86 0.37
CA GLU A 53 -5.68 -1.50 0.17
C GLU A 53 -4.67 -0.44 0.63
N LEU A 54 -4.13 -0.57 1.85
CA LEU A 54 -3.17 0.42 2.37
C LEU A 54 -1.86 0.40 1.60
N LEU A 55 -1.36 -0.78 1.21
CA LEU A 55 -0.18 -0.89 0.35
C LEU A 55 -0.43 -0.25 -1.01
N ALA A 56 -1.54 -0.55 -1.67
CA ALA A 56 -1.88 0.01 -2.97
C ALA A 56 -2.07 1.55 -2.88
N GLN A 57 -2.71 2.04 -1.82
CA GLN A 57 -2.83 3.48 -1.54
C GLN A 57 -1.46 4.13 -1.40
N SER A 58 -0.60 3.60 -0.53
CA SER A 58 0.76 4.13 -0.33
C SER A 58 1.58 4.09 -1.63
N PHE A 59 1.52 3.00 -2.39
CA PHE A 59 2.29 2.80 -3.63
C PHE A 59 1.84 3.70 -4.77
N SER A 60 0.63 4.27 -4.67
CA SER A 60 0.10 5.23 -5.63
C SER A 60 0.61 6.67 -5.42
N LEU A 61 1.27 6.92 -4.28
CA LEU A 61 1.82 8.23 -3.93
C LEU A 61 3.16 8.46 -4.63
N THR A 62 3.46 9.71 -4.95
CA THR A 62 4.82 10.14 -5.32
C THR A 62 5.73 10.15 -4.08
N LEU A 63 7.05 10.22 -4.28
CA LEU A 63 8.02 10.35 -3.19
C LEU A 63 7.73 11.58 -2.29
N GLY A 64 7.32 12.71 -2.88
CA GLY A 64 6.91 13.89 -2.12
C GLY A 64 5.62 13.66 -1.33
N GLU A 65 4.58 13.10 -1.96
CA GLU A 65 3.30 12.81 -1.31
C GLU A 65 3.44 11.83 -0.12
N VAL A 66 4.31 10.81 -0.23
CA VAL A 66 4.57 9.87 0.88
C VAL A 66 5.38 10.52 1.99
N ALA A 67 6.35 11.38 1.64
CA ALA A 67 7.13 12.14 2.62
C ALA A 67 6.23 13.06 3.47
N GLU A 68 5.32 13.80 2.84
CA GLU A 68 4.34 14.64 3.53
C GLU A 68 3.44 13.83 4.48
N LYS A 69 2.98 12.64 4.07
CA LYS A 69 2.14 11.80 4.93
C LYS A 69 2.89 11.20 6.11
N LEU A 70 4.19 11.02 5.99
CA LEU A 70 5.05 10.50 7.06
C LEU A 70 5.55 11.61 8.00
N GLU A 71 5.33 12.88 7.65
CA GLU A 71 5.65 14.01 8.51
C GLU A 71 4.85 13.93 9.81
N GLY A 72 5.55 14.01 10.95
CA GLY A 72 4.96 13.85 12.28
C GLY A 72 4.76 12.38 12.71
N ILE A 73 4.90 11.42 11.80
CA ILE A 73 4.96 9.99 12.13
C ILE A 73 6.41 9.58 12.39
N LEU A 74 7.31 9.98 11.47
CA LEU A 74 8.73 9.71 11.57
C LEU A 74 9.43 10.66 12.57
N PRO A 75 10.58 10.25 13.14
CA PRO A 75 11.44 11.13 13.92
C PRO A 75 11.78 12.42 13.17
N ALA A 76 11.64 13.57 13.84
CA ALA A 76 11.81 14.89 13.22
C ALA A 76 13.18 15.08 12.54
N GLN A 77 14.22 14.42 13.04
CA GLN A 77 15.58 14.44 12.47
C GLN A 77 15.63 13.95 11.01
N TRP A 78 14.75 13.02 10.61
CA TRP A 78 14.71 12.48 9.25
C TRP A 78 13.92 13.35 8.27
N ASN A 79 13.10 14.29 8.75
CA ASN A 79 12.30 15.14 7.86
C ASN A 79 13.18 15.95 6.92
N THR A 80 14.30 16.50 7.42
CA THR A 80 15.25 17.25 6.61
C THR A 80 15.93 16.36 5.56
N GLU A 81 16.30 15.14 5.94
CA GLU A 81 16.96 14.18 5.05
C GLU A 81 16.01 13.68 3.95
N ILE A 82 14.75 13.39 4.31
CA ILE A 82 13.72 12.99 3.36
C ILE A 82 13.39 14.13 2.38
N ARG A 83 13.26 15.37 2.86
CA ARG A 83 13.05 16.53 1.97
C ARG A 83 14.21 16.70 0.99
N LYS A 84 15.46 16.57 1.46
CA LYS A 84 16.64 16.57 0.60
C LYS A 84 16.60 15.44 -0.42
N ALA A 85 16.19 14.23 -0.03
CA ALA A 85 16.04 13.10 -0.95
C ALA A 85 14.98 13.38 -2.03
N VAL A 86 13.84 14.00 -1.68
CA VAL A 86 12.81 14.44 -2.64
C VAL A 86 13.39 15.43 -3.65
N GLU A 87 14.14 16.43 -3.18
CA GLU A 87 14.79 17.42 -4.04
C GLU A 87 15.78 16.77 -5.02
N ILE A 88 16.68 15.91 -4.51
CA ILE A 88 17.64 15.18 -5.35
C ILE A 88 16.91 14.33 -6.40
N ARG A 89 15.85 13.60 -6.02
CA ARG A 89 15.07 12.79 -6.95
C ARG A 89 14.43 13.64 -8.04
N ASN A 90 13.93 14.83 -7.71
CA ASN A 90 13.36 15.74 -8.71
C ASN A 90 14.42 16.27 -9.68
N VAL A 91 15.62 16.57 -9.19
CA VAL A 91 16.77 16.91 -10.04
C VAL A 91 17.10 15.75 -10.98
N LEU A 92 17.26 14.53 -10.46
CA LEU A 92 17.55 13.34 -11.28
C LEU A 92 16.48 13.08 -12.35
N ALA A 93 15.19 13.21 -12.00
CA ALA A 93 14.08 12.91 -12.89
C ALA A 93 13.84 13.97 -13.99
N HIS A 94 14.14 15.25 -13.72
CA HIS A 94 13.69 16.34 -14.57
C HIS A 94 14.80 17.26 -15.10
N HIS A 95 15.91 17.38 -14.37
CA HIS A 95 16.88 18.45 -14.61
C HIS A 95 18.29 17.94 -14.91
N PHE A 96 18.69 16.80 -14.37
CA PHE A 96 20.08 16.34 -14.37
C PHE A 96 20.71 16.37 -15.77
N TRP A 97 20.08 15.76 -16.77
CA TRP A 97 20.64 15.72 -18.11
C TRP A 97 20.64 17.09 -18.80
N PHE A 98 19.58 17.88 -18.64
CA PHE A 98 19.51 19.22 -19.21
C PHE A 98 20.58 20.14 -18.64
N ASP A 99 20.80 20.05 -17.33
CA ASP A 99 21.74 20.91 -16.63
C ASP A 99 23.18 20.44 -16.78
N ARG A 100 23.43 19.13 -16.95
CA ARG A 100 24.78 18.55 -16.84
C ARG A 100 25.34 17.99 -18.14
N ALA A 101 24.54 17.79 -19.20
CA ALA A 101 25.05 17.22 -20.46
C ALA A 101 26.21 18.03 -21.07
N HIS A 102 26.19 19.36 -20.92
CA HIS A 102 27.25 20.23 -21.42
C HIS A 102 28.63 19.96 -20.77
N LEU A 103 28.67 19.31 -19.61
CA LEU A 103 29.91 18.96 -18.89
C LEU A 103 30.54 17.65 -19.40
N MET A 104 29.84 16.90 -20.25
CA MET A 104 30.28 15.57 -20.73
C MET A 104 31.38 15.60 -21.79
N HIS A 105 31.88 16.78 -22.19
CA HIS A 105 32.96 16.90 -23.17
C HIS A 105 34.36 16.74 -22.56
N ASN A 106 34.47 16.65 -21.23
CA ASN A 106 35.73 16.65 -20.48
C ASN A 106 35.74 15.52 -19.45
N THR A 107 36.81 14.70 -19.47
CA THR A 107 37.02 13.57 -18.54
C THR A 107 36.88 13.97 -17.07
N ASN A 108 37.50 15.08 -16.66
CA ASN A 108 37.47 15.54 -15.26
C ASN A 108 36.05 15.91 -14.82
N SER A 109 35.29 16.54 -15.73
CA SER A 109 33.90 16.91 -15.46
C SER A 109 33.01 15.68 -15.32
N ILE A 110 33.19 14.65 -16.15
CA ILE A 110 32.46 13.39 -16.01
C ILE A 110 32.79 12.69 -14.69
N ARG A 111 34.06 12.65 -14.27
CA ARG A 111 34.44 12.07 -12.97
C ARG A 111 33.75 12.79 -11.80
N LEU A 112 33.61 14.11 -11.86
CA LEU A 112 32.86 14.88 -10.87
C LEU A 112 31.36 14.53 -10.87
N LEU A 113 30.75 14.38 -12.05
CA LEU A 113 29.35 13.95 -12.17
C LEU A 113 29.12 12.54 -11.61
N ILE A 114 30.05 11.62 -11.88
CA ILE A 114 30.01 10.26 -11.31
C ILE A 114 30.09 10.32 -9.78
N ALA A 115 31.01 11.11 -9.22
CA ALA A 115 31.13 11.28 -7.78
C ALA A 115 29.87 11.89 -7.14
N GLU A 116 29.26 12.88 -7.80
CA GLU A 116 27.99 13.48 -7.40
C GLU A 116 26.86 12.45 -7.38
N LEU A 117 26.71 11.66 -8.44
CA LEU A 117 25.70 10.60 -8.52
C LEU A 117 25.92 9.51 -7.48
N HIS A 118 27.17 9.12 -7.19
CA HIS A 118 27.48 8.22 -6.08
C HIS A 118 27.08 8.82 -4.71
N SER A 119 27.20 10.14 -4.53
CA SER A 119 26.73 10.80 -3.31
C SER A 119 25.21 10.72 -3.17
N TYR A 120 24.47 10.91 -4.27
CA TYR A 120 23.01 10.77 -4.30
C TYR A 120 22.57 9.33 -4.01
N ALA A 121 23.16 8.37 -4.72
CA ALA A 121 23.04 6.94 -4.50
C ALA A 121 23.16 6.57 -3.01
N ASN A 122 24.29 6.95 -2.39
CA ASN A 122 24.55 6.72 -0.97
C ASN A 122 23.57 7.44 -0.04
N THR A 123 23.05 8.61 -0.43
CA THR A 123 22.07 9.34 0.38
C THR A 123 20.75 8.58 0.45
N PHE A 124 20.28 8.07 -0.69
CA PHE A 124 19.06 7.27 -0.75
C PHE A 124 19.20 5.95 0.01
N ASP A 125 20.29 5.22 -0.23
CA ASP A 125 20.57 3.92 0.40
C ASP A 125 20.64 4.01 1.93
N LYS A 126 21.41 4.98 2.45
CA LYS A 126 21.54 5.18 3.90
C LYS A 126 20.20 5.49 4.56
N LEU A 127 19.40 6.36 3.94
CA LEU A 127 18.11 6.76 4.48
C LEU A 127 17.11 5.60 4.44
N ASP A 128 17.11 4.80 3.37
CA ASP A 128 16.27 3.61 3.25
C ASP A 128 16.57 2.60 4.35
N VAL A 129 17.86 2.28 4.56
CA VAL A 129 18.33 1.39 5.62
C VAL A 129 17.95 1.91 7.01
N GLN A 130 18.14 3.21 7.27
CA GLN A 130 17.78 3.79 8.57
C GLN A 130 16.28 3.68 8.88
N ILE A 131 15.43 3.84 7.87
CA ILE A 131 13.98 3.76 8.03
C ILE A 131 13.53 2.30 8.15
N SER A 132 14.11 1.38 7.37
CA SER A 132 13.79 -0.04 7.45
C SER A 132 14.17 -0.66 8.79
N GLU A 133 15.29 -0.22 9.36
CA GLU A 133 15.79 -0.65 10.67
C GLU A 133 15.21 0.15 11.85
N TRP A 134 14.31 1.09 11.58
CA TRP A 134 13.67 1.85 12.64
C TRP A 134 12.83 0.94 13.55
N SER A 135 13.06 1.04 14.87
CA SER A 135 12.43 0.17 15.86
C SER A 135 10.92 0.09 15.74
N LYS A 136 10.22 1.20 15.48
CA LYS A 136 8.76 1.19 15.32
C LYS A 136 8.30 0.38 14.09
N VAL A 137 9.06 0.42 12.99
CA VAL A 137 8.76 -0.38 11.79
C VAL A 137 9.00 -1.86 12.07
N LYS A 138 10.14 -2.20 12.68
CA LYS A 138 10.48 -3.58 13.06
C LYS A 138 9.48 -4.17 14.08
N GLU A 139 9.13 -3.40 15.11
CA GLU A 139 8.09 -3.79 16.07
C GLU A 139 6.76 -4.02 15.38
N LYS A 140 6.39 -3.14 14.44
CA LYS A 140 5.16 -3.29 13.68
C LYS A 140 5.18 -4.56 12.84
N GLN A 141 6.27 -4.83 12.09
CA GLN A 141 6.45 -6.07 11.32
C GLN A 141 6.30 -7.31 12.19
N LYS A 142 6.96 -7.34 13.35
CA LYS A 142 6.83 -8.42 14.33
C LYS A 142 5.40 -8.59 14.81
N HIS A 143 4.70 -7.50 15.12
CA HIS A 143 3.29 -7.56 15.49
C HIS A 143 2.40 -8.09 14.38
N LEU A 144 2.68 -7.73 13.12
CA LEU A 144 1.99 -8.25 11.93
C LEU A 144 2.31 -9.74 11.66
N GLY A 145 3.32 -10.31 12.33
CA GLY A 145 3.78 -11.68 12.12
C GLY A 145 4.68 -11.82 10.88
N ILE A 146 5.29 -10.73 10.44
CA ILE A 146 6.27 -10.71 9.35
C ILE A 146 7.63 -10.96 10.00
N SER A 147 8.20 -12.14 9.79
CA SER A 147 9.55 -12.48 10.25
C SER A 147 10.58 -12.24 9.14
N ASP A 148 11.85 -12.11 9.53
CA ASP A 148 12.94 -11.92 8.57
C ASP A 148 13.09 -13.14 7.65
N GLU A 149 12.86 -14.35 8.17
CA GLU A 149 12.85 -15.59 7.38
C GLU A 149 11.73 -15.58 6.34
N ALA A 150 10.54 -15.08 6.71
CA ALA A 150 9.43 -14.97 5.77
C ALA A 150 9.74 -13.95 4.65
N LEU A 151 10.49 -12.88 4.95
CA LEU A 151 10.93 -11.92 3.93
C LEU A 151 11.99 -12.54 3.00
N GLU A 152 12.96 -13.26 3.55
CA GLU A 152 14.03 -13.93 2.80
C GLU A 152 13.46 -15.04 1.88
N ASP A 153 12.55 -15.87 2.39
CA ASP A 153 11.84 -16.87 1.60
C ASP A 153 11.08 -16.26 0.42
N ASN A 154 10.43 -15.10 0.64
CA ASN A 154 9.75 -14.39 -0.44
C ASN A 154 10.74 -13.76 -1.44
N LEU A 155 11.89 -13.27 -0.98
CA LEU A 155 12.93 -12.75 -1.87
C LEU A 155 13.48 -13.86 -2.77
N ILE A 156 13.77 -15.04 -2.23
CA ILE A 156 14.24 -16.21 -3.00
C ILE A 156 13.24 -16.57 -4.10
N LYS A 157 11.95 -16.58 -3.80
CA LYS A 157 10.88 -16.86 -4.78
C LYS A 157 10.86 -15.82 -5.90
N ILE A 158 10.98 -14.55 -5.56
CA ILE A 158 11.03 -13.45 -6.55
C ILE A 158 12.27 -13.59 -7.44
N LEU A 159 13.44 -13.88 -6.86
CA LEU A 159 14.68 -14.11 -7.60
C LEU A 159 14.62 -15.36 -8.50
N ALA A 160 13.84 -16.36 -8.11
CA ALA A 160 13.53 -17.53 -8.93
C ALA A 160 12.52 -17.25 -10.06
N GLY A 161 11.99 -16.02 -10.16
CA GLY A 161 11.05 -15.62 -11.19
C GLY A 161 9.59 -15.97 -10.90
N GLU A 162 9.23 -16.28 -9.64
CA GLU A 162 7.83 -16.45 -9.27
C GLU A 162 7.09 -15.11 -9.36
N ASP A 163 6.21 -15.01 -10.36
CA ASP A 163 5.38 -13.82 -10.54
C ASP A 163 4.19 -13.82 -9.57
N LYS A 164 4.05 -12.72 -8.83
CA LYS A 164 2.85 -12.44 -8.04
C LYS A 164 2.09 -11.33 -8.73
N LYS A 165 0.76 -11.47 -8.80
CA LYS A 165 -0.12 -10.43 -9.34
C LYS A 165 0.24 -9.07 -8.71
N PRO A 166 0.50 -8.05 -9.53
CA PRO A 166 0.87 -6.74 -9.02
C PRO A 166 -0.28 -6.13 -8.23
N LEU A 167 0.05 -5.23 -7.31
CA LEU A 167 -0.94 -4.40 -6.64
C LEU A 167 -1.69 -3.52 -7.66
N PRO A 168 -2.93 -3.11 -7.35
CA PRO A 168 -3.70 -2.21 -8.21
C PRO A 168 -2.94 -0.92 -8.54
N ASP A 169 -3.10 -0.42 -9.76
CA ASP A 169 -2.47 0.83 -10.20
C ASP A 169 -3.14 2.08 -9.55
N LYS A 170 -2.50 3.25 -9.70
CA LYS A 170 -2.99 4.52 -9.13
C LYS A 170 -4.41 4.86 -9.58
N ARG A 171 -4.78 4.53 -10.81
CA ARG A 171 -6.13 4.78 -11.34
C ARG A 171 -7.16 3.90 -10.62
N THR A 172 -6.89 2.60 -10.53
CA THR A 172 -7.74 1.63 -9.85
C THR A 172 -7.90 2.01 -8.38
N VAL A 173 -6.82 2.38 -7.70
CA VAL A 173 -6.86 2.85 -6.30
C VAL A 173 -7.77 4.07 -6.14
N ARG A 174 -7.66 5.08 -7.01
CA ARG A 174 -8.52 6.27 -6.97
C ARG A 174 -10.00 5.94 -7.20
N GLU A 175 -10.28 5.02 -8.13
CA GLU A 175 -11.64 4.56 -8.39
C GLU A 175 -12.21 3.81 -7.17
N LEU A 176 -11.40 2.96 -6.52
CA LEU A 176 -11.77 2.27 -5.27
C LEU A 176 -12.05 3.27 -4.14
N GLU A 177 -11.18 4.24 -3.90
CA GLU A 177 -11.40 5.27 -2.87
C GLU A 177 -12.67 6.08 -3.12
N LYS A 178 -12.93 6.43 -4.38
CA LYS A 178 -14.15 7.13 -4.78
C LYS A 178 -15.39 6.29 -4.51
N LYS A 179 -15.33 4.97 -4.75
CA LYS A 179 -16.43 4.04 -4.43
C LYS A 179 -16.65 3.94 -2.93
N LEU A 180 -15.58 3.83 -2.15
CA LEU A 180 -15.62 3.72 -0.69
C LEU A 180 -16.24 4.93 0.02
N ARG A 181 -16.09 6.14 -0.54
CA ARG A 181 -16.64 7.39 0.03
C ARG A 181 -18.10 7.64 -0.37
N LYS A 182 -18.57 7.06 -1.47
CA LYS A 182 -19.93 7.30 -1.99
C LYS A 182 -20.90 6.25 -1.46
N LYS A 183 -22.18 6.61 -1.41
CA LYS A 183 -23.24 5.62 -1.20
C LYS A 183 -23.21 4.60 -2.34
N GLN A 184 -23.25 3.33 -1.98
CA GLN A 184 -23.28 2.20 -2.89
C GLN A 184 -24.55 1.39 -2.62
N ARG A 185 -25.19 0.94 -3.69
CA ARG A 185 -26.37 0.08 -3.60
C ARG A 185 -25.91 -1.36 -3.34
N LEU A 186 -26.24 -1.89 -2.17
CA LEU A 186 -26.00 -3.30 -1.84
C LEU A 186 -27.07 -4.17 -2.51
N ILE A 187 -26.66 -5.09 -3.37
CA ILE A 187 -27.57 -5.95 -4.13
C ILE A 187 -27.69 -7.33 -3.49
N ARG A 188 -26.58 -7.97 -3.15
CA ARG A 188 -26.57 -9.32 -2.58
C ARG A 188 -25.51 -9.48 -1.50
N VAL A 189 -25.72 -10.46 -0.63
CA VAL A 189 -24.71 -10.91 0.33
C VAL A 189 -24.58 -12.43 0.24
N TRP A 190 -23.36 -12.89 0.05
CA TRP A 190 -22.98 -14.29 -0.16
C TRP A 190 -22.23 -14.85 1.04
N GLU A 191 -22.37 -16.15 1.28
CA GLU A 191 -21.64 -16.90 2.30
C GLU A 191 -20.76 -17.99 1.66
N PRO A 192 -19.57 -17.66 1.14
CA PRO A 192 -18.59 -18.67 0.77
C PRO A 192 -18.14 -19.50 1.98
N ALA A 193 -18.00 -20.81 1.79
CA ALA A 193 -17.22 -21.65 2.67
C ALA A 193 -15.72 -21.42 2.38
N LEU A 194 -14.99 -20.85 3.34
CA LEU A 194 -13.54 -20.74 3.25
C LEU A 194 -12.89 -22.10 3.53
N LYS A 195 -11.66 -22.30 3.05
CA LYS A 195 -10.87 -23.54 3.24
C LYS A 195 -10.72 -23.96 4.71
N ASP A 196 -10.82 -23.01 5.64
CA ASP A 196 -10.74 -23.24 7.09
C ASP A 196 -12.09 -23.58 7.75
N GLY A 197 -13.15 -23.85 6.98
CA GLY A 197 -14.51 -24.12 7.49
C GLY A 197 -15.22 -22.87 8.04
N ARG A 198 -14.58 -21.70 8.00
CA ARG A 198 -15.19 -20.41 8.35
C ARG A 198 -16.09 -19.92 7.24
N ARG A 199 -17.20 -19.28 7.60
CA ARG A 199 -18.05 -18.55 6.65
C ARG A 199 -17.69 -17.08 6.74
N SER A 200 -17.50 -16.44 5.59
CA SER A 200 -17.33 -14.99 5.49
C SER A 200 -18.49 -14.40 4.73
N LEU A 201 -18.81 -13.14 4.99
CA LEU A 201 -19.81 -12.40 4.23
C LEU A 201 -19.12 -11.67 3.08
N ILE A 202 -19.56 -11.95 1.86
CA ILE A 202 -19.15 -11.22 0.67
C ILE A 202 -20.34 -10.40 0.16
N PHE A 203 -20.16 -9.09 0.05
CA PHE A 203 -21.16 -8.11 -0.32
C PHE A 203 -21.00 -7.80 -1.81
N GLU A 204 -22.07 -7.97 -2.58
CA GLU A 204 -22.13 -7.63 -3.99
C GLU A 204 -22.86 -6.29 -4.16
N LEU A 205 -22.18 -5.32 -4.77
CA LEU A 205 -22.73 -4.00 -5.06
C LEU A 205 -23.35 -3.95 -6.46
N ALA A 206 -24.15 -2.92 -6.75
CA ALA A 206 -24.87 -2.78 -8.01
C ALA A 206 -23.99 -2.67 -9.28
N ASP A 207 -22.71 -2.36 -9.12
CA ASP A 207 -21.73 -2.37 -10.21
C ASP A 207 -21.10 -3.75 -10.45
N GLY A 208 -21.59 -4.80 -9.75
CA GLY A 208 -21.09 -6.16 -9.83
C GLY A 208 -19.80 -6.40 -9.03
N THR A 209 -19.31 -5.41 -8.28
CA THR A 209 -18.09 -5.58 -7.48
C THR A 209 -18.36 -6.31 -6.17
N LEU A 210 -17.37 -7.12 -5.76
CA LEU A 210 -17.41 -7.91 -4.54
C LEU A 210 -16.55 -7.27 -3.44
N TRP A 211 -17.09 -7.26 -2.22
CA TRP A 211 -16.49 -6.65 -1.05
C TRP A 211 -16.63 -7.56 0.15
N GLN A 212 -15.77 -7.41 1.15
CA GLN A 212 -15.84 -8.15 2.40
C GLN A 212 -15.66 -7.22 3.59
N LEU A 213 -16.06 -7.66 4.78
CA LEU A 213 -15.87 -6.86 6.00
C LEU A 213 -14.38 -6.70 6.33
N SER A 214 -14.03 -5.50 6.78
CA SER A 214 -12.74 -5.09 7.30
C SER A 214 -12.90 -4.36 8.63
N ASP A 215 -11.78 -4.05 9.26
CA ASP A 215 -11.67 -3.18 10.43
C ASP A 215 -12.45 -1.86 10.35
N VAL A 216 -12.62 -1.27 9.16
CA VAL A 216 -13.24 0.05 8.97
C VAL A 216 -14.41 0.04 7.98
N GLY A 217 -15.13 -1.08 7.87
CA GLY A 217 -16.29 -1.23 6.97
C GLY A 217 -16.07 -2.28 5.89
N LEU A 218 -16.33 -1.94 4.63
CA LEU A 218 -16.11 -2.83 3.49
C LEU A 218 -14.74 -2.62 2.84
N GLY A 219 -13.96 -3.69 2.69
CA GLY A 219 -12.73 -3.75 1.91
C GLY A 219 -12.87 -4.63 0.67
N GLN A 220 -12.09 -4.36 -0.37
CA GLN A 220 -12.17 -5.13 -1.62
C GLN A 220 -11.72 -6.58 -1.38
N THR A 221 -12.53 -7.56 -1.79
CA THR A 221 -12.11 -8.96 -1.66
C THR A 221 -11.20 -9.38 -2.82
N HIS A 222 -10.40 -10.43 -2.59
CA HIS A 222 -9.63 -11.13 -3.62
C HIS A 222 -10.52 -11.87 -4.66
N PHE A 223 -11.80 -12.09 -4.35
CA PHE A 223 -12.73 -12.73 -5.28
C PHE A 223 -13.15 -11.76 -6.38
N LYS A 224 -13.01 -12.19 -7.63
CA LYS A 224 -13.45 -11.41 -8.81
C LYS A 224 -14.88 -11.72 -9.23
N GLU A 225 -15.33 -12.94 -8.95
CA GLU A 225 -16.62 -13.47 -9.38
C GLU A 225 -17.23 -14.31 -8.26
N VAL A 226 -18.55 -14.46 -8.29
CA VAL A 226 -19.30 -15.29 -7.36
C VAL A 226 -19.02 -16.76 -7.68
N GLY A 227 -18.57 -17.52 -6.68
CA GLY A 227 -18.33 -18.96 -6.85
C GLY A 227 -19.64 -19.74 -7.02
N GLN A 228 -19.59 -20.82 -7.79
CA GLN A 228 -20.76 -21.66 -8.08
C GLN A 228 -21.43 -22.23 -6.81
N ASP A 229 -20.65 -22.45 -5.75
CA ASP A 229 -21.13 -23.03 -4.48
C ASP A 229 -21.60 -21.98 -3.45
N TRP A 230 -21.60 -20.70 -3.82
CA TRP A 230 -21.91 -19.63 -2.86
C TRP A 230 -23.42 -19.55 -2.63
N LYS A 231 -23.82 -19.59 -1.35
CA LYS A 231 -25.21 -19.45 -0.95
C LYS A 231 -25.50 -18.01 -0.55
N GLU A 232 -26.63 -17.49 -1.00
CA GLU A 232 -27.11 -16.17 -0.60
C GLU A 232 -27.54 -16.19 0.87
N HIS A 233 -27.17 -15.15 1.61
CA HIS A 233 -27.40 -15.06 3.04
C HIS A 233 -28.88 -14.83 3.38
N GLN A 234 -29.55 -15.86 3.87
CA GLN A 234 -31.01 -15.87 4.08
C GLN A 234 -31.53 -14.77 5.04
N ARG A 235 -30.81 -14.43 6.11
CA ARG A 235 -31.28 -13.41 7.08
C ARG A 235 -31.11 -11.96 6.61
N ILE A 236 -30.16 -11.70 5.70
CA ILE A 236 -29.88 -10.35 5.20
C ILE A 236 -30.72 -10.09 3.94
N LYS A 237 -31.01 -11.16 3.18
CA LYS A 237 -31.79 -11.12 1.94
C LYS A 237 -33.05 -10.24 1.98
N PRO A 238 -33.91 -10.28 3.02
CA PRO A 238 -35.11 -9.43 3.07
C PRO A 238 -34.84 -7.94 3.22
N HIS A 239 -33.60 -7.56 3.55
CA HIS A 239 -33.18 -6.19 3.86
C HIS A 239 -32.16 -5.64 2.82
N LEU A 240 -31.98 -6.35 1.69
CA LEU A 240 -31.11 -5.93 0.59
C LEU A 240 -31.71 -4.79 -0.23
N HIS A 241 -30.98 -4.35 -1.26
CA HIS A 241 -31.29 -3.16 -2.05
C HIS A 241 -31.31 -1.89 -1.19
N ALA A 242 -30.29 -1.76 -0.34
CA ALA A 242 -30.08 -0.60 0.52
C ALA A 242 -28.90 0.24 0.05
N ASP A 243 -28.96 1.54 0.26
CA ASP A 243 -27.85 2.44 -0.03
C ASP A 243 -26.95 2.56 1.19
N ILE A 244 -25.81 1.88 1.16
CA ILE A 244 -24.84 1.85 2.25
C ILE A 244 -23.66 2.76 1.92
N VAL A 245 -23.02 3.32 2.95
CA VAL A 245 -21.69 3.94 2.80
C VAL A 245 -20.67 2.86 3.14
N PRO A 246 -19.80 2.40 2.20
CA PRO A 246 -18.85 1.31 2.46
C PRO A 246 -17.89 1.60 3.63
N ARG A 247 -17.59 2.87 3.87
CA ARG A 247 -16.86 3.38 5.04
C ARG A 247 -17.81 4.12 6.00
N PRO A 248 -18.58 3.40 6.83
CA PRO A 248 -19.42 4.03 7.84
C PRO A 248 -18.56 4.76 8.88
N LYS A 249 -19.16 5.69 9.62
CA LYS A 249 -18.48 6.28 10.79
C LYS A 249 -18.26 5.19 11.83
N SER A 250 -17.02 5.03 12.28
CA SER A 250 -16.62 4.05 13.30
C SER A 250 -15.88 4.75 14.44
N SER A 251 -16.20 4.39 15.68
CA SER A 251 -15.46 4.79 16.88
C SER A 251 -14.18 3.97 17.09
N ALA A 252 -14.18 2.72 16.63
CA ALA A 252 -13.09 1.77 16.81
C ALA A 252 -13.04 0.73 15.67
N PRO A 253 -11.91 0.02 15.49
CA PRO A 253 -11.83 -1.11 14.57
C PRO A 253 -12.94 -2.14 14.85
N TRP A 254 -13.61 -2.59 13.79
CA TRP A 254 -14.74 -3.51 13.82
C TRP A 254 -15.95 -3.01 14.60
N ASP A 255 -16.07 -1.71 14.88
CA ASP A 255 -17.22 -1.11 15.57
C ASP A 255 -17.92 -0.11 14.66
N TYR A 256 -18.86 -0.62 13.87
CA TYR A 256 -19.63 0.17 12.92
C TYR A 256 -20.98 -0.46 12.57
N GLU A 257 -21.86 0.36 12.02
CA GLU A 257 -23.23 -0.01 11.66
C GLU A 257 -23.53 0.41 10.21
N PHE A 258 -24.19 -0.48 9.46
CA PHE A 258 -24.76 -0.19 8.14
C PHE A 258 -26.28 -0.14 8.23
N MET A 259 -26.88 0.93 7.70
CA MET A 259 -28.33 0.99 7.54
C MET A 259 -28.74 0.23 6.28
N LEU A 260 -29.54 -0.81 6.47
CA LEU A 260 -30.15 -1.62 5.43
C LEU A 260 -31.58 -1.14 5.12
N ALA A 261 -32.26 -1.82 4.21
CA ALA A 261 -33.64 -1.51 3.88
C ALA A 261 -34.56 -1.74 5.09
N ASN A 262 -35.72 -1.08 5.09
CA ASN A 262 -36.73 -1.18 6.15
C ASN A 262 -36.23 -0.75 7.54
N GLY A 263 -35.23 0.13 7.59
CA GLY A 263 -34.66 0.66 8.84
C GLY A 263 -33.85 -0.36 9.65
N VAL A 264 -33.57 -1.54 9.09
CA VAL A 264 -32.76 -2.57 9.75
C VAL A 264 -31.31 -2.13 9.78
N VAL A 265 -30.64 -2.37 10.90
CA VAL A 265 -29.23 -2.03 11.07
C VAL A 265 -28.39 -3.30 11.14
N LEU A 266 -27.44 -3.45 10.21
CA LEU A 266 -26.37 -4.46 10.30
C LEU A 266 -25.24 -3.87 11.13
N TRP A 267 -25.09 -4.37 12.36
CA TRP A 267 -23.99 -3.98 13.23
C TRP A 267 -22.85 -4.99 13.11
N VAL A 268 -21.63 -4.48 13.22
CA VAL A 268 -20.39 -5.26 13.30
C VAL A 268 -19.67 -4.82 14.56
N LYS A 269 -19.18 -5.81 15.33
CA LYS A 269 -18.43 -5.64 16.58
C LYS A 269 -17.21 -6.56 16.62
N PRO A 270 -16.16 -6.21 17.39
CA PRO A 270 -15.08 -7.15 17.68
C PRO A 270 -15.62 -8.46 18.27
N GLY A 271 -15.09 -9.59 17.80
CA GLY A 271 -15.48 -10.91 18.28
C GLY A 271 -14.81 -11.26 19.61
N ARG A 272 -15.33 -12.27 20.31
CA ARG A 272 -14.78 -12.71 21.61
C ARG A 272 -13.41 -13.41 21.50
N ARG A 273 -13.06 -13.91 20.31
CA ARG A 273 -11.76 -14.55 20.03
C ARG A 273 -10.86 -13.59 19.27
N LYS A 274 -9.54 -13.72 19.43
CA LYS A 274 -8.57 -13.00 18.60
C LYS A 274 -8.83 -13.27 17.11
N ARG A 275 -8.70 -12.25 16.26
CA ARG A 275 -8.95 -12.35 14.81
C ARG A 275 -10.34 -12.84 14.44
N SER A 276 -11.34 -12.44 15.23
CA SER A 276 -12.75 -12.71 14.94
C SER A 276 -13.58 -11.45 15.08
N TYR A 277 -14.69 -11.40 14.35
CA TYR A 277 -15.71 -10.37 14.47
C TYR A 277 -17.06 -11.03 14.72
N ALA A 278 -17.95 -10.28 15.35
CA ALA A 278 -19.35 -10.63 15.50
C ALA A 278 -20.18 -9.63 14.69
N TRP A 279 -21.29 -10.09 14.14
CA TRP A 279 -22.22 -9.23 13.44
C TRP A 279 -23.65 -9.66 13.76
N GLY A 280 -24.60 -8.77 13.56
CA GLY A 280 -26.01 -9.08 13.72
C GLY A 280 -26.92 -8.02 13.11
N LEU A 281 -28.22 -8.32 13.09
CA LEU A 281 -29.25 -7.41 12.59
C LEU A 281 -30.04 -6.87 13.79
N ARG A 282 -30.19 -5.55 13.85
CA ARG A 282 -31.12 -4.87 14.75
C ARG A 282 -32.33 -4.45 13.92
N ILE A 283 -33.48 -5.06 14.22
CA ILE A 283 -34.74 -4.75 13.56
C ILE A 283 -35.39 -3.62 14.37
N PRO A 284 -35.79 -2.50 13.75
CA PRO A 284 -36.54 -1.46 14.45
C PRO A 284 -37.84 -2.05 14.97
N SER A 285 -38.10 -1.81 16.26
CA SER A 285 -39.31 -2.27 16.96
C SER A 285 -40.55 -1.56 16.46
#